data_AF-A0A817B7F3-F1
#
_entry.id   AF-A0A817B7F3-F1
#
_cell.length_a   1.000
_cell.length_b   1.000
_cell.length_c   1.000
_cell.angle_alpha   90.00
_cell.angle_beta   90.00
_cell.angle_gamma   90.00
#
_symmetry.space_group_name_H-M   'P 1'
#
loop_
_entity.id
_entity.type
_entity.pdbx_description
1 polymer ?
#
loop_
_entity_poly.entity_id
_entity_poly.type
_entity_poly.pdbx_seq_one_letter_code
_entity_poly.pdbx_strand_id
1 'polypeptide(L)'
;MQKPIVHGNLKSKNVLLNSSFEPRVSDYGLHLLLNQTAGQEILDVSAAEGYKAPELIKVKEVSKESDVYSLGVIMLELVTGKEPINNDPTGDNELYLPDFVRNAVIDHKLSDLYRPEILKSSGDMSEELVLKYFQLALSCCSPSPSLRPNIKQVLRKLEDIKKC
;
A
#
# COMPACT_ATOMS: atom_id res chain seq x y z
N MET A 1 -9.63 25.67 10.76
CA MET A 1 -9.62 24.32 10.16
C MET A 1 -8.18 23.84 10.11
N GLN A 2 -7.85 22.72 10.75
CA GLN A 2 -6.48 22.18 10.74
C GLN A 2 -6.19 21.65 9.32
N LYS A 3 -5.08 22.08 8.73
CA LYS A 3 -4.68 21.63 7.40
C LYS A 3 -4.34 20.13 7.49
N PRO A 4 -4.89 19.26 6.62
CA PRO A 4 -4.56 17.84 6.67
C PRO A 4 -3.06 17.63 6.47
N ILE A 5 -2.43 16.89 7.37
CA ILE A 5 -1.00 16.57 7.30
C ILE A 5 -0.83 15.33 6.42
N VAL A 6 0.04 15.45 5.42
CA VAL A 6 0.52 14.32 4.61
C VAL A 6 1.56 13.56 5.44
N HIS A 7 1.49 12.24 5.42
CA HIS A 7 2.44 11.39 6.12
C HIS A 7 3.82 11.48 5.46
N GLY A 8 3.91 11.23 4.16
CA GLY A 8 5.12 11.34 3.35
C GLY A 8 6.19 10.28 3.62
N ASN A 9 5.87 9.26 4.44
CA ASN A 9 6.75 8.15 4.81
C ASN A 9 5.90 6.94 5.24
N LEU A 10 4.76 6.71 4.59
CA LEU A 10 3.86 5.64 4.99
C LEU A 10 4.41 4.30 4.47
N LYS A 11 4.60 3.33 5.35
CA LYS A 11 5.08 1.96 5.06
C LYS A 11 4.71 1.01 6.19
N SER A 12 4.76 -0.30 5.97
CA SER A 12 4.36 -1.29 6.98
C SER A 12 5.13 -1.14 8.30
N LYS A 13 6.43 -0.84 8.23
CA LYS A 13 7.29 -0.55 9.40
C LYS A 13 6.83 0.64 10.26
N ASN A 14 6.02 1.53 9.70
CA ASN A 14 5.47 2.71 10.38
C ASN A 14 4.00 2.52 10.76
N VAL A 15 3.46 1.30 10.62
CA VAL A 15 2.15 0.89 11.15
C VAL A 15 2.40 -0.07 12.31
N LEU A 16 2.46 0.47 13.51
CA LEU A 16 2.74 -0.26 14.73
C LEU A 16 1.47 -0.92 15.26
N LEU A 17 1.62 -2.03 15.98
CA LEU A 17 0.50 -2.68 16.67
C LEU A 17 0.66 -2.46 18.18
N ASN A 18 -0.41 -2.04 18.84
CA ASN A 18 -0.43 -2.01 20.31
C ASN A 18 -0.69 -3.40 20.90
N SER A 19 -0.73 -3.52 22.23
CA SER A 19 -0.97 -4.79 22.92
C SER A 19 -2.32 -5.46 22.60
N SER A 20 -3.27 -4.70 22.04
CA SER A 20 -4.59 -5.17 21.59
C SER A 20 -4.63 -5.45 20.09
N PHE A 21 -3.47 -5.48 19.41
CA PHE A 21 -3.35 -5.63 17.95
C PHE A 21 -4.07 -4.53 17.14
N GLU A 22 -4.29 -3.36 17.74
CA GLU A 22 -4.82 -2.22 17.00
C GLU A 22 -3.69 -1.46 16.28
N PRO A 23 -3.86 -1.12 14.99
CA PRO A 23 -2.86 -0.38 14.23
C PRO A 23 -2.75 1.08 14.68
N ARG A 24 -1.51 1.57 14.78
CA ARG A 24 -1.12 2.94 15.11
C ARG A 24 -0.08 3.43 14.11
N VAL A 25 -0.36 4.54 13.45
CA VAL A 25 0.54 5.13 12.44
C VAL A 25 1.58 6.01 13.14
N SER A 26 2.87 5.77 12.88
CA SER A 26 4.01 6.55 13.41
C SER A 26 4.68 7.38 12.32
N ASP A 27 5.66 8.21 12.67
CA ASP A 27 6.60 8.85 11.73
C ASP A 27 5.95 9.70 10.61
N TYR A 28 4.77 10.26 10.89
CA TYR A 28 4.06 11.15 9.98
C TYR A 28 4.65 12.56 10.02
N GLY A 29 4.77 13.19 8.85
CA GLY A 29 5.20 14.59 8.76
C GLY A 29 6.67 14.85 9.08
N LEU A 30 7.52 13.81 9.17
CA LEU A 30 8.97 13.98 9.40
C LEU A 30 9.63 14.90 8.36
N HIS A 31 9.17 14.86 7.11
CA HIS A 31 9.65 15.74 6.03
C HIS A 31 9.43 17.25 6.30
N LEU A 32 8.55 17.62 7.23
CA LEU A 32 8.31 19.00 7.64
C LEU A 32 9.31 19.48 8.71
N LEU A 33 9.93 18.53 9.43
CA LEU A 33 10.86 18.80 10.53
C LEU A 33 12.32 18.70 10.08
N LEU A 34 12.58 17.92 9.03
CA LEU A 34 13.91 17.66 8.51
C LEU A 34 14.33 18.71 7.48
N ASN A 35 15.63 18.85 7.31
CA ASN A 35 16.17 19.56 6.14
C ASN A 35 15.90 18.75 4.86
N GLN A 36 16.04 19.41 3.71
CA GLN A 36 15.70 18.80 2.43
C GLN A 36 16.51 17.53 2.11
N THR A 37 17.79 17.48 2.52
CA THR A 37 18.66 16.32 2.31
C THR A 37 18.18 15.11 3.10
N ALA A 38 17.99 15.26 4.42
CA ALA A 38 17.51 14.18 5.27
C ALA A 38 16.09 13.72 4.90
N GLY A 39 15.20 14.65 4.50
CA GLY A 39 13.89 14.31 3.98
C GLY A 39 13.96 13.50 2.69
N GLN A 40 14.90 13.81 1.79
CA GLN A 40 15.11 13.06 0.56
C GLN A 40 15.67 11.66 0.83
N GLU A 41 16.59 11.50 1.79
CA GLU A 41 17.12 10.20 2.19
C GLU A 41 15.99 9.25 2.66
N ILE A 42 15.03 9.74 3.45
CA ILE A 42 13.85 8.96 3.86
C ILE A 42 13.02 8.51 2.65
N LEU A 43 12.83 9.42 1.69
CA LEU A 43 12.09 9.13 0.47
C LEU A 43 12.80 8.07 -0.39
N ASP A 44 14.13 8.15 -0.50
CA ASP A 44 14.95 7.21 -1.27
C ASP A 44 14.97 5.83 -0.62
N VAL A 45 15.04 5.75 0.71
CA VAL A 45 14.85 4.49 1.46
C VAL A 45 13.46 3.91 1.18
N SER A 46 12.41 4.73 1.20
CA SER A 46 11.05 4.26 0.91
C SER A 46 10.90 3.78 -0.54
N ALA A 47 11.69 4.32 -1.47
CA ALA A 47 11.77 3.83 -2.85
C ALA A 47 12.42 2.46 -2.92
N ALA A 48 13.57 2.30 -2.26
CA ALA A 48 14.30 1.04 -2.18
C ALA A 48 13.55 -0.05 -1.39
N GLU A 49 12.53 0.32 -0.62
CA GLU A 49 11.61 -0.60 0.06
C GLU A 49 10.29 -0.81 -0.71
N GLY A 50 10.07 -0.14 -1.84
CA GLY A 50 8.92 -0.37 -2.75
C GLY A 50 7.63 0.38 -2.40
N TYR A 51 7.67 1.32 -1.44
CA TYR A 51 6.48 2.08 -1.03
C TYR A 51 6.32 3.42 -1.78
N LYS A 52 7.40 3.92 -2.40
CA LYS A 52 7.38 5.24 -3.05
C LYS A 52 6.49 5.26 -4.29
N ALA A 53 5.56 6.20 -4.32
CA ALA A 53 4.74 6.48 -5.49
C ALA A 53 5.61 6.90 -6.70
N PRO A 54 5.32 6.42 -7.93
CA PRO A 54 6.21 6.61 -9.08
C PRO A 54 6.38 8.07 -9.51
N GLU A 55 5.39 8.94 -9.25
CA GLU A 55 5.49 10.37 -9.52
C GLU A 55 6.32 11.14 -8.50
N LEU A 56 6.55 10.57 -7.32
CA LEU A 56 7.17 11.25 -6.19
C LEU A 56 8.70 11.21 -6.33
N ILE A 57 9.25 12.24 -6.96
CA ILE A 57 10.71 12.34 -7.18
C ILE A 57 11.36 13.05 -6.01
N LYS A 58 10.80 14.18 -5.56
CA LYS A 58 11.38 15.01 -4.50
C LYS A 58 10.53 15.00 -3.26
N VAL A 59 11.15 15.00 -2.08
CA VAL A 59 10.42 15.04 -0.79
C VAL A 59 9.46 16.22 -0.65
N LYS A 60 9.73 17.35 -1.30
CA LYS A 60 8.83 18.53 -1.29
C LYS A 60 7.51 18.33 -2.06
N GLU A 61 7.41 17.25 -2.84
CA GLU A 61 6.25 16.93 -3.70
C GLU A 61 5.33 15.89 -3.05
N VAL A 62 5.61 15.48 -1.80
CA VAL A 62 4.75 14.56 -1.04
C VAL A 62 3.31 15.08 -1.01
N SER A 63 2.38 14.17 -1.23
CA SER A 63 0.97 14.48 -1.40
C SER A 63 0.09 13.43 -0.72
N LYS A 64 -1.22 13.70 -0.63
CA LYS A 64 -2.16 12.70 -0.11
C LYS A 64 -2.23 11.50 -1.04
N GLU A 65 -2.06 11.74 -2.33
CA GLU A 65 -2.11 10.75 -3.39
C GLU A 65 -0.88 9.83 -3.32
N SER A 66 0.30 10.34 -2.96
CA SER A 66 1.48 9.50 -2.71
C SER A 66 1.33 8.64 -1.46
N ASP A 67 0.69 9.15 -0.40
CA ASP A 67 0.34 8.35 0.78
C ASP A 67 -0.67 7.24 0.43
N VAL A 68 -1.66 7.54 -0.41
CA VAL A 68 -2.63 6.53 -0.89
C VAL A 68 -1.94 5.42 -1.67
N TYR A 69 -0.95 5.75 -2.52
CA TYR A 69 -0.16 4.73 -3.20
C TYR A 69 0.55 3.81 -2.20
N SER A 70 1.24 4.42 -1.23
CA SER A 70 1.97 3.68 -0.20
C SER A 70 1.04 2.79 0.63
N LEU A 71 -0.17 3.27 0.94
CA LEU A 71 -1.21 2.48 1.58
C LEU A 71 -1.65 1.30 0.72
N GLY A 72 -1.81 1.50 -0.59
CA GLY A 72 -2.11 0.42 -1.53
C GLY A 72 -1.06 -0.68 -1.51
N VAL A 73 0.22 -0.32 -1.44
CA VAL A 73 1.33 -1.29 -1.30
C VAL A 73 1.20 -2.08 0.01
N ILE A 74 0.93 -1.41 1.14
CA ILE A 74 0.69 -2.08 2.43
C ILE A 74 -0.51 -3.03 2.35
N MET A 75 -1.60 -2.64 1.67
CA MET A 75 -2.77 -3.50 1.48
C MET A 75 -2.40 -4.78 0.71
N LEU A 76 -1.62 -4.64 -0.37
CA LEU A 76 -1.12 -5.80 -1.12
C LEU A 76 -0.21 -6.70 -0.28
N GLU A 77 0.69 -6.11 0.49
CA GLU A 77 1.57 -6.82 1.42
C GLU A 77 0.75 -7.61 2.46
N LEU A 78 -0.32 -7.04 3.01
CA LEU A 78 -1.17 -7.71 3.99
C LEU A 78 -1.91 -8.93 3.41
N VAL A 79 -2.51 -8.79 2.22
CA VAL A 79 -3.32 -9.87 1.63
C VAL A 79 -2.46 -10.98 1.00
N THR A 80 -1.32 -10.62 0.42
CA THR A 80 -0.41 -11.59 -0.21
C THR A 80 0.60 -12.17 0.78
N GLY A 81 0.97 -11.37 1.78
CA GLY A 81 2.08 -11.66 2.67
C GLY A 81 3.45 -11.67 2.00
N LYS A 82 3.58 -11.06 0.82
CA LYS A 82 4.83 -10.89 0.07
C LYS A 82 5.43 -9.52 0.38
N GLU A 83 6.75 -9.42 0.30
CA GLU A 83 7.43 -8.13 0.43
C GLU A 83 7.09 -7.21 -0.76
N PRO A 84 7.08 -5.88 -0.57
CA PRO A 84 6.78 -4.93 -1.65
C PRO A 84 7.76 -4.97 -2.82
N ILE A 85 9.00 -5.43 -2.57
CA ILE A 85 10.01 -5.66 -3.59
C ILE A 85 10.38 -7.13 -3.61
N ASN A 86 10.36 -7.72 -4.79
CA ASN A 86 10.84 -9.08 -4.98
C ASN A 86 12.35 -9.06 -5.30
N ASN A 87 13.16 -9.61 -4.39
CA ASN A 87 14.61 -9.72 -4.57
C ASN A 87 15.04 -11.07 -5.18
N ASP A 88 14.14 -11.81 -5.83
CA ASP A 88 14.47 -13.10 -6.43
C ASP A 88 15.61 -12.93 -7.47
N PRO A 89 16.81 -13.51 -7.22
CA PRO A 89 17.95 -13.39 -8.12
C PRO A 89 17.75 -14.10 -9.47
N THR A 90 16.69 -14.90 -9.60
CA THR A 90 16.47 -15.81 -10.73
C THR A 90 15.34 -15.42 -11.68
N GLY A 91 14.55 -14.39 -11.35
CA GLY A 91 13.27 -14.10 -12.02
C GLY A 91 13.28 -12.86 -12.91
N ASP A 92 12.94 -13.05 -14.19
CA ASP A 92 12.65 -11.98 -15.14
C ASP A 92 11.53 -11.03 -14.64
N ASN A 93 11.88 -9.75 -14.54
CA ASN A 93 11.08 -8.55 -14.83
C ASN A 93 10.06 -7.94 -13.85
N GLU A 94 9.73 -8.51 -12.68
CA GLU A 94 8.74 -7.87 -11.79
C GLU A 94 9.29 -7.55 -10.39
N LEU A 95 9.97 -6.40 -10.29
CA LEU A 95 10.61 -5.94 -9.06
C LEU A 95 9.60 -5.49 -7.99
N TYR A 96 8.44 -4.93 -8.38
CA TYR A 96 7.49 -4.30 -7.46
C TYR A 96 6.16 -5.05 -7.34
N LEU A 97 5.70 -5.26 -6.11
CA LEU A 97 4.49 -6.01 -5.78
C LEU A 97 3.22 -5.53 -6.51
N PRO A 98 2.95 -4.22 -6.68
CA PRO A 98 1.78 -3.78 -7.44
C PRO A 98 1.76 -4.24 -8.90
N ASP A 99 2.93 -4.31 -9.55
CA ASP A 99 3.04 -4.74 -10.95
C ASP A 99 2.84 -6.25 -11.05
N PHE A 100 3.47 -7.00 -10.15
CA PHE A 100 3.29 -8.45 -10.04
C PHE A 100 1.84 -8.86 -9.80
N VAL A 101 1.16 -8.20 -8.85
CA VAL A 101 -0.24 -8.48 -8.57
C VAL A 101 -1.13 -8.10 -9.75
N ARG A 102 -0.86 -6.97 -10.42
CA ARG A 102 -1.64 -6.55 -11.60
C ARG A 102 -1.58 -7.60 -12.71
N ASN A 103 -0.40 -8.14 -12.99
CA ASN A 103 -0.22 -9.15 -14.03
C ASN A 103 -0.89 -10.46 -13.66
N ALA A 104 -0.79 -10.91 -12.41
CA ALA A 104 -1.51 -12.09 -11.94
C ALA A 104 -3.05 -11.93 -11.99
N VAL A 105 -3.58 -10.72 -11.78
CA VAL A 105 -5.01 -10.43 -11.98
C VAL A 105 -5.41 -10.54 -13.46
N ILE A 106 -4.59 -10.00 -14.38
CA ILE A 106 -4.81 -10.09 -15.83
C ILE A 106 -4.76 -11.55 -16.30
N ASP A 107 -3.84 -12.35 -15.75
CA ASP A 107 -3.67 -13.77 -16.05
C ASP A 107 -4.69 -14.69 -15.38
N HIS A 108 -5.64 -14.15 -14.60
CA HIS A 108 -6.61 -14.91 -13.82
C HIS A 108 -6.00 -15.88 -12.79
N LYS A 109 -4.84 -15.55 -12.21
CA LYS A 109 -4.09 -16.36 -11.21
C LYS A 109 -4.16 -15.79 -9.79
N LEU A 110 -5.25 -15.11 -9.45
CA LEU A 110 -5.38 -14.43 -8.15
C LEU A 110 -5.43 -15.40 -6.97
N SER A 111 -5.95 -16.61 -7.18
CA SER A 111 -5.98 -17.71 -6.20
C SER A 111 -4.62 -18.02 -5.60
N ASP A 112 -3.56 -17.80 -6.37
CA ASP A 112 -2.20 -18.17 -6.00
C ASP A 112 -1.48 -17.03 -5.25
N LEU A 113 -2.15 -15.88 -5.11
CA LEU A 113 -1.54 -14.68 -4.54
C LEU A 113 -1.85 -14.46 -3.08
N TYR A 114 -3.03 -14.85 -2.61
CA TYR A 114 -3.44 -14.63 -1.23
C TYR A 114 -3.17 -15.86 -0.35
N ARG A 115 -2.95 -15.61 0.94
CA ARG A 115 -2.73 -16.68 1.91
C ARG A 115 -4.02 -17.48 2.15
N PRO A 116 -4.04 -18.81 2.01
CA PRO A 116 -5.25 -19.62 2.20
C PRO A 116 -5.91 -19.45 3.58
N GLU A 117 -5.14 -19.06 4.59
CA GLU A 117 -5.61 -18.79 5.95
C GLU A 117 -6.60 -17.62 6.00
N ILE A 118 -6.54 -16.68 5.03
CA ILE A 118 -7.45 -15.53 4.95
C ILE A 118 -8.90 -16.02 4.83
N LEU A 119 -9.16 -16.99 3.94
CA LEU A 119 -10.51 -17.56 3.76
C LEU A 119 -10.97 -18.40 4.95
N LYS A 120 -10.04 -18.96 5.73
CA LYS A 120 -10.36 -19.82 6.89
C LYS A 120 -10.61 -19.03 8.17
N SER A 121 -9.98 -17.86 8.30
CA SER A 121 -9.98 -17.03 9.51
C SER A 121 -11.31 -16.31 9.77
N SER A 122 -12.10 -16.11 8.73
CA SER A 122 -13.35 -15.37 8.76
C SER A 122 -14.35 -16.16 7.93
N GLY A 123 -15.25 -16.90 8.59
CA GLY A 123 -16.16 -17.88 7.97
C GLY A 123 -17.08 -17.36 6.85
N ASP A 124 -17.02 -16.07 6.53
CA ASP A 124 -17.78 -15.36 5.50
C ASP A 124 -16.90 -14.83 4.34
N MET A 125 -15.58 -14.98 4.39
CA MET A 125 -14.70 -14.45 3.33
C MET A 125 -14.77 -15.31 2.06
N SER A 126 -15.31 -14.75 0.98
CA SER A 126 -15.34 -15.36 -0.35
C SER A 126 -14.21 -14.87 -1.25
N GLU A 127 -13.90 -15.64 -2.30
CA GLU A 127 -12.94 -15.21 -3.34
C GLU A 127 -13.35 -13.89 -4.00
N GLU A 128 -14.67 -13.62 -4.08
CA GLU A 128 -15.18 -12.36 -4.61
C GLU A 128 -14.77 -11.16 -3.73
N LEU A 129 -14.79 -11.31 -2.40
CA LEU A 129 -14.37 -10.26 -1.46
C LEU A 129 -12.86 -10.02 -1.53
N VAL A 130 -12.09 -11.10 -1.64
CA VAL A 130 -10.64 -11.02 -1.85
C VAL A 130 -10.33 -10.30 -3.17
N LEU A 131 -11.04 -10.61 -4.25
CA LEU A 131 -10.91 -9.92 -5.53
C LEU A 131 -11.23 -8.42 -5.41
N LYS A 132 -12.33 -8.05 -4.74
CA LYS A 132 -12.68 -6.64 -4.51
C LYS A 132 -11.59 -5.91 -3.70
N TYR A 133 -10.99 -6.57 -2.71
CA TYR A 133 -9.88 -6.03 -1.93
C TYR A 133 -8.66 -5.77 -2.83
N PHE A 134 -8.26 -6.75 -3.64
CA PHE A 134 -7.15 -6.59 -4.59
C PHE A 134 -7.39 -5.45 -5.59
N GLN A 135 -8.61 -5.36 -6.16
CA GLN A 135 -8.97 -4.28 -7.08
C GLN A 135 -8.86 -2.91 -6.41
N LEU A 136 -9.29 -2.79 -5.15
CA LEU A 136 -9.14 -1.56 -4.37
C LEU A 136 -7.66 -1.22 -4.13
N ALA A 137 -6.86 -2.19 -3.68
CA ALA A 137 -5.44 -2.01 -3.44
C ALA A 137 -4.70 -1.57 -4.72
N LEU A 138 -4.95 -2.25 -5.86
CA LEU A 138 -4.40 -1.88 -7.17
C LEU A 138 -4.86 -0.50 -7.65
N SER A 139 -6.11 -0.10 -7.36
CA SER A 139 -6.59 1.26 -7.66
C SER A 139 -5.84 2.32 -6.85
N CYS A 140 -5.49 2.04 -5.60
CA CYS A 140 -4.64 2.89 -4.79
C CYS A 140 -3.21 2.99 -5.37
N CYS A 141 -2.70 1.88 -5.92
CA CYS A 141 -1.39 1.80 -6.58
C CYS A 141 -1.40 2.27 -8.05
N SER A 142 -2.38 3.05 -8.49
CA SER A 142 -2.39 3.55 -9.88
C SER A 142 -1.15 4.42 -10.15
N PRO A 143 -0.45 4.24 -11.29
CA PRO A 143 0.66 5.13 -11.66
C PRO A 143 0.23 6.59 -11.81
N SER A 144 -1.04 6.83 -12.17
CA SER A 144 -1.61 8.17 -12.24
C SER A 144 -2.21 8.57 -10.89
N PRO A 145 -1.69 9.62 -10.22
CA PRO A 145 -2.19 10.05 -8.90
C PRO A 145 -3.67 10.44 -8.92
N SER A 146 -4.15 11.03 -10.02
CA SER A 146 -5.54 11.48 -10.16
C SER A 146 -6.56 10.34 -10.28
N LEU A 147 -6.11 9.13 -10.61
CA LEU A 147 -6.95 7.94 -10.69
C LEU A 147 -7.04 7.21 -9.34
N ARG A 148 -6.22 7.58 -8.36
CA ARG A 148 -6.25 6.96 -7.04
C ARG A 148 -7.49 7.43 -6.27
N PRO A 149 -8.20 6.52 -5.57
CA PRO A 149 -9.28 6.93 -4.68
C PRO A 149 -8.72 7.76 -3.52
N ASN A 150 -9.44 8.79 -3.09
CA ASN A 150 -9.08 9.48 -1.85
C ASN A 150 -9.34 8.57 -0.63
N ILE A 151 -8.70 8.88 0.50
CA ILE A 151 -8.76 8.02 1.70
C ILE A 151 -10.20 7.75 2.20
N LYS A 152 -11.14 8.69 2.00
CA LYS A 152 -12.55 8.49 2.37
C LYS A 152 -13.26 7.52 1.41
N GLN A 153 -12.86 7.46 0.15
CA GLN A 153 -13.35 6.45 -0.80
C GLN A 153 -12.76 5.08 -0.46
N VAL A 154 -11.47 5.01 -0.10
CA VAL A 154 -10.81 3.76 0.33
C VAL A 154 -11.52 3.19 1.55
N LEU A 155 -11.71 4.01 2.60
CA LEU A 155 -12.39 3.58 3.83
C LEU A 155 -13.80 3.03 3.54
N ARG A 156 -14.62 3.76 2.77
CA ARG A 156 -15.97 3.30 2.41
C ARG A 156 -15.96 1.96 1.70
N LYS A 157 -15.08 1.79 0.71
CA LYS A 157 -14.97 0.51 -0.02
C LYS A 157 -14.51 -0.63 0.88
N LEU A 158 -13.61 -0.38 1.85
CA LEU A 158 -13.20 -1.38 2.84
C LEU A 158 -14.36 -1.75 3.78
N GLU A 159 -15.15 -0.78 4.21
CA GLU A 159 -16.35 -1.02 5.03
C GLU A 159 -17.41 -1.84 4.26
N ASP A 160 -17.57 -1.59 2.96
CA ASP A 160 -18.47 -2.36 2.11
C ASP A 160 -17.97 -3.81 1.94
N ILE A 161 -16.67 -4.02 1.74
CA ILE A 161 -16.06 -5.36 1.66
C ILE A 161 -16.24 -6.12 2.98
N LYS A 162 -16.12 -5.44 4.13
CA LYS A 162 -16.27 -6.06 5.46
C LYS A 162 -17.71 -6.50 5.79
N LYS A 163 -18.72 -5.89 5.18
CA LYS A 163 -20.14 -6.14 5.48
C LYS A 163 -20.76 -7.27 4.65
N CYS A 164 -20.09 -7.69 3.58
CA CYS A 164 -20.50 -8.82 2.74
C CYS A 164 -19.95 -10.12 3.31
#